data_AF-A0A812ZUA0-F1
#
_entry.id   AF-A0A812ZUA0-F1
#
_cell.length_a   1.000
_cell.length_b   1.000
_cell.length_c   1.000
_cell.angle_alpha   90.00
_cell.angle_beta   90.00
_cell.angle_gamma   90.00
#
_symmetry.space_group_name_H-M   'P 1'
#
loop_
_entity.id
_entity.type
_entity.pdbx_description
1 polymer ?
#
loop_
_entity_poly.entity_id
_entity_poly.type
_entity_poly.pdbx_seq_one_letter_code
_entity_poly.pdbx_strand_id
1 'polypeptide(L)'
;GFPVSSIHLCPLLGRDRANFKLRQVTSLLSQFPNRKFILVGDSGERDAEVYAEIMRKHPSQVLKVLIRAVMAEDVENIEKARAAFKGIDEAKWQ
;
A
#
# COMPACT_ATOMS: atom_id res chain seq x y z
N GLY A 1 -16.31 7.99 -16.44
CA GLY A 1 -15.38 7.06 -17.12
C GLY A 1 -14.13 6.91 -16.28
N PHE A 2 -13.39 5.80 -16.43
CA PHE A 2 -12.09 5.67 -15.78
C PHE A 2 -11.11 6.74 -16.30
N PRO A 3 -10.21 7.26 -15.46
CA PRO A 3 -9.18 8.20 -15.91
C PRO A 3 -8.27 7.54 -16.96
N VAL A 4 -7.73 8.34 -17.88
CA VAL A 4 -6.72 7.88 -18.85
C VAL A 4 -5.39 7.72 -18.11
N SER A 5 -5.18 6.54 -17.52
CA SER A 5 -3.98 6.21 -16.74
C SER A 5 -3.55 4.75 -16.92
N SER A 6 -2.34 4.41 -16.48
CA SER A 6 -1.87 3.03 -16.50
C SER A 6 -2.61 2.17 -15.48
N ILE A 7 -2.93 0.93 -15.87
CA ILE A 7 -3.53 -0.08 -15.01
C ILE A 7 -2.56 -1.26 -14.96
N HIS A 8 -2.10 -1.62 -13.76
CA HIS A 8 -1.23 -2.77 -13.54
C HIS A 8 -2.03 -3.87 -12.85
N LEU A 9 -2.22 -5.00 -13.52
CA LEU A 9 -3.07 -6.10 -13.05
C LEU A 9 -2.26 -7.27 -12.51
N CYS A 10 -2.66 -7.80 -11.35
CA CYS A 10 -2.13 -9.04 -10.82
C CYS A 10 -2.76 -10.23 -11.55
N PRO A 11 -1.98 -11.20 -12.07
CA PRO A 11 -2.54 -12.46 -12.55
C PRO A 11 -3.34 -13.16 -11.44
N LEU A 12 -4.55 -13.63 -11.76
CA LEU A 12 -5.42 -14.33 -10.80
C LEU A 12 -4.94 -15.77 -10.51
N LEU A 13 -4.17 -16.34 -11.44
CA LEU A 13 -3.55 -17.66 -11.30
C LEU A 13 -2.20 -17.51 -10.59
N GLY A 14 -2.23 -17.43 -9.26
CA GLY A 14 -1.02 -17.32 -8.43
C GLY A 14 -1.35 -16.94 -6.98
N ARG A 15 -0.63 -17.52 -6.01
CA ARG A 15 -0.82 -17.22 -4.57
C ARG A 15 -0.08 -15.96 -4.08
N ASP A 16 0.63 -15.28 -4.97
CA ASP A 16 1.64 -14.29 -4.59
C ASP A 16 1.19 -12.82 -4.79
N ARG A 17 -0.03 -12.49 -4.33
CA ARG A 17 -0.61 -11.15 -4.52
C ARG A 17 0.17 -10.05 -3.77
N ALA A 18 0.63 -10.35 -2.57
CA ALA A 18 1.37 -9.40 -1.73
C ALA A 18 2.72 -9.04 -2.36
N ASN A 19 3.52 -10.03 -2.77
CA ASN A 19 4.80 -9.71 -3.42
C ASN A 19 4.59 -9.14 -4.83
N PHE A 20 3.49 -9.45 -5.52
CA PHE A 20 3.14 -8.75 -6.76
C PHE A 20 2.98 -7.25 -6.54
N LYS A 21 2.18 -6.83 -5.54
CA LYS A 21 2.00 -5.41 -5.18
C LYS A 21 3.33 -4.77 -4.78
N LEU A 22 4.11 -5.45 -3.93
CA LEU A 22 5.44 -4.97 -3.52
C LEU A 22 6.34 -4.72 -4.73
N ARG A 23 6.48 -5.69 -5.64
CA ARG A 23 7.31 -5.58 -6.85
C ARG A 23 6.85 -4.45 -7.76
N GLN A 24 5.54 -4.36 -8.04
CA GLN A 24 5.02 -3.35 -8.96
C GLN A 24 5.16 -1.93 -8.43
N VAL A 25 4.80 -1.70 -7.17
CA VAL A 25 4.92 -0.36 -6.58
C VAL A 25 6.39 0.04 -6.48
N THR A 26 7.27 -0.87 -6.04
CA THR A 26 8.72 -0.59 -5.97
C THR A 26 9.30 -0.28 -7.35
N SER A 27 8.88 -1.01 -8.40
CA SER A 27 9.29 -0.73 -9.79
C SER A 27 8.88 0.68 -10.23
N LEU A 28 7.66 1.12 -9.89
CA LEU A 28 7.20 2.48 -10.20
C LEU A 28 8.01 3.55 -9.45
N LEU A 29 8.30 3.33 -8.16
CA LEU A 29 9.14 4.24 -7.38
C LEU A 29 10.54 4.38 -7.98
N SER A 30 11.13 3.27 -8.43
CA SER A 30 12.44 3.25 -9.09
C SER A 30 12.45 3.93 -10.46
N GLN A 31 11.37 3.79 -11.24
CA GLN A 31 11.23 4.45 -12.55
C GLN A 31 11.06 5.97 -12.43
N PHE A 32 10.50 6.45 -11.31
CA PHE A 32 10.26 7.87 -11.06
C PHE A 32 10.90 8.34 -9.74
N PRO A 33 12.25 8.40 -9.65
CA PRO A 33 12.97 8.62 -8.39
C PRO A 33 12.64 9.96 -7.72
N ASN A 34 12.27 10.99 -8.50
CA ASN A 34 11.94 12.32 -7.99
C ASN A 34 10.44 12.50 -7.69
N ARG A 35 9.59 11.55 -8.10
CA ARG A 35 8.14 11.65 -7.88
C ARG A 35 7.79 11.24 -6.45
N LYS A 36 6.78 11.90 -5.91
CA LYS A 36 6.19 11.61 -4.61
C LYS A 36 4.87 10.87 -4.79
N PHE A 37 4.60 9.93 -3.90
CA PHE A 37 3.47 9.01 -3.99
C PHE A 37 2.64 9.05 -2.71
N ILE A 38 1.32 8.91 -2.88
CA ILE A 38 0.39 8.53 -1.84
C ILE A 38 -0.11 7.14 -2.21
N LEU A 39 -0.02 6.19 -1.29
CA LEU A 39 -0.49 4.82 -1.50
C LEU A 39 -1.88 4.68 -0.87
N VAL A 40 -2.82 4.12 -1.60
CA VAL A 40 -4.21 3.93 -1.14
C VAL A 40 -4.57 2.47 -1.32
N GLY A 41 -5.04 1.83 -0.25
CA GLY A 41 -5.40 0.41 -0.24
C GLY A 41 -6.55 0.12 0.72
N ASP A 42 -6.84 -1.15 0.94
CA ASP A 42 -7.93 -1.59 1.81
C ASP A 42 -7.47 -2.59 2.88
N SER A 43 -8.25 -2.68 3.96
CA SER A 43 -7.93 -3.55 5.11
C SER A 43 -8.23 -5.03 4.88
N GLY A 44 -9.01 -5.39 3.86
CA GLY A 44 -9.44 -6.77 3.61
C GLY A 44 -8.37 -7.61 2.92
N GLU A 45 -7.39 -6.97 2.30
CA GLU A 45 -6.21 -7.59 1.70
C GLU A 45 -4.94 -7.17 2.47
N ARG A 46 -3.77 -7.57 1.96
CA ARG A 46 -2.47 -7.32 2.62
C ARG A 46 -1.85 -5.95 2.27
N ASP A 47 -2.67 -4.93 2.03
CA ASP A 47 -2.18 -3.62 1.59
C ASP A 47 -1.42 -2.89 2.68
N ALA A 48 -1.91 -2.95 3.92
CA ALA A 48 -1.28 -2.30 5.05
C ALA A 48 0.16 -2.78 5.26
N GLU A 49 0.39 -4.10 5.23
CA GLU A 49 1.72 -4.69 5.40
C GLU A 49 2.66 -4.32 4.25
N VAL A 50 2.18 -4.43 3.01
CA VAL A 50 2.99 -4.11 1.83
C VAL A 50 3.34 -2.63 1.79
N TYR A 51 2.39 -1.74 2.04
CA TYR A 51 2.62 -0.29 1.97
C TYR A 51 3.44 0.22 3.16
N ALA A 52 3.30 -0.35 4.35
CA ALA A 52 4.18 -0.03 5.47
C ALA A 52 5.63 -0.46 5.19
N GLU A 53 5.86 -1.61 4.54
CA GLU A 53 7.20 -2.02 4.10
C GLU A 53 7.79 -1.05 3.07
N ILE A 54 7.03 -0.69 2.04
CA ILE A 54 7.49 0.24 0.99
C ILE A 54 7.80 1.61 1.60
N MET A 55 6.94 2.11 2.48
CA MET A 55 7.13 3.38 3.14
C MET A 55 8.41 3.42 3.99
N ARG A 56 8.73 2.32 4.70
CA ARG A 56 10.01 2.21 5.45
C ARG A 56 11.22 2.24 4.52
N LYS A 57 11.13 1.60 3.35
CA LYS A 57 12.23 1.55 2.37
C LYS A 57 12.39 2.84 1.57
N HIS A 58 11.28 3.57 1.34
CA HIS A 58 11.25 4.78 0.51
C HIS A 58 10.58 5.96 1.23
N PRO A 59 11.04 6.35 2.44
CA PRO A 59 10.34 7.33 3.28
C PRO A 59 10.35 8.75 2.72
N SER A 60 11.24 9.04 1.75
CA SER A 60 11.29 10.31 1.04
C SER A 60 10.35 10.36 -0.16
N GLN A 61 9.97 9.23 -0.75
CA GLN A 61 9.08 9.17 -1.92
C GLN A 61 7.62 8.90 -1.53
N VAL A 62 7.37 8.10 -0.48
CA VAL A 62 6.01 7.84 0.01
C VAL A 62 5.64 8.88 1.06
N LEU A 63 4.73 9.80 0.71
CA LEU A 63 4.32 10.90 1.58
C LEU A 63 3.26 10.47 2.59
N LYS A 64 2.31 9.64 2.14
CA LYS A 64 1.20 9.17 2.97
C LYS A 64 0.71 7.80 2.50
N VAL A 65 0.24 6.99 3.43
CA VAL A 65 -0.51 5.76 3.16
C VAL A 65 -1.93 5.90 3.70
N LEU A 66 -2.93 5.51 2.92
CA LEU A 66 -4.33 5.52 3.30
C LEU A 66 -4.90 4.10 3.19
N ILE A 67 -5.34 3.52 4.31
CA ILE A 67 -5.95 2.20 4.35
C ILE A 67 -7.43 2.35 4.68
N ARG A 68 -8.28 1.99 3.72
CA ARG A 68 -9.73 1.98 3.93
C ARG A 68 -10.15 0.73 4.68
N ALA A 69 -10.81 0.89 5.82
CA ALA A 69 -11.54 -0.21 6.46
C ALA A 69 -12.65 -0.70 5.53
N VAL A 70 -12.58 -1.96 5.08
CA VAL A 70 -13.59 -2.54 4.18
C VAL A 70 -14.92 -2.73 4.89
N MET A 71 -14.86 -3.24 6.13
CA MET A 71 -15.97 -3.40 7.04
C MET A 71 -15.58 -2.76 8.37
N ALA A 72 -16.45 -1.91 8.93
CA ALA A 72 -16.15 -1.20 10.16
C ALA A 72 -16.07 -2.13 11.37
N GLU A 73 -16.77 -3.27 11.33
CA GLU A 73 -16.77 -4.26 12.40
C GLU A 73 -15.59 -5.24 12.33
N ASP A 74 -14.79 -5.20 11.26
CA ASP A 74 -13.62 -6.07 11.07
C ASP A 74 -12.41 -5.56 11.86
N VAL A 75 -12.57 -5.58 13.18
CA VAL A 75 -11.60 -5.09 14.15
C VAL A 75 -10.28 -5.84 14.00
N GLU A 76 -10.31 -7.12 13.65
CA GLU A 76 -9.10 -7.92 13.47
C GLU A 76 -8.22 -7.36 12.33
N ASN A 77 -8.80 -7.10 11.16
CA ASN A 77 -8.03 -6.56 10.04
C ASN A 77 -7.62 -5.10 10.26
N ILE A 78 -8.43 -4.31 10.97
CA ILE A 78 -8.07 -2.94 11.37
C ILE A 78 -6.86 -2.95 12.31
N GLU A 79 -6.85 -3.82 13.32
CA GLU A 79 -5.74 -3.94 14.26
C GLU A 79 -4.49 -4.50 13.58
N LYS A 80 -4.63 -5.46 12.65
CA LYS A 80 -3.51 -5.92 11.80
C LYS A 80 -2.93 -4.78 10.97
N ALA A 81 -3.78 -3.96 10.36
CA ALA A 81 -3.34 -2.80 9.61
C ALA A 81 -2.58 -1.81 10.52
N ARG A 82 -3.13 -1.47 11.68
CA ARG A 82 -2.45 -0.61 12.66
C ARG A 82 -1.11 -1.19 13.11
N ALA A 83 -1.05 -2.50 13.37
CA ALA A 83 0.18 -3.19 13.74
C ALA A 83 1.25 -3.11 12.63
N ALA A 84 0.84 -3.18 11.36
CA ALA A 84 1.74 -3.05 10.22
C ALA A 84 2.47 -1.70 10.18
N PHE A 85 1.85 -0.61 10.66
CA PHE A 85 2.44 0.73 10.71
C PHE A 85 3.13 1.07 12.04
N LYS A 86 3.29 0.12 12.96
CA LYS A 86 4.02 0.35 14.22
C LYS A 86 5.42 0.93 13.95
N GLY A 87 5.73 2.03 14.63
CA GLY A 87 7.00 2.77 14.52
C GLY A 87 7.07 3.74 13.33
N ILE A 88 6.00 3.89 12.55
CA ILE A 88 5.85 4.93 11.55
C ILE A 88 5.07 6.10 12.17
N ASP A 89 5.48 7.32 11.86
CA ASP A 89 4.78 8.56 12.24
C ASP A 89 3.29 8.51 11.85
N GLU A 90 2.40 8.69 12.83
CA GLU A 90 0.95 8.66 12.66
C GLU A 90 0.45 9.74 11.68
N ALA A 91 1.18 10.84 11.48
CA ALA A 91 0.80 11.84 10.48
C ALA A 91 0.91 11.31 9.04
N LYS A 92 1.69 10.25 8.83
CA LYS A 92 2.00 9.70 7.50
C LYS A 92 1.15 8.49 7.12
N TRP A 93 0.27 8.02 7.99
CA TRP A 93 -0.68 6.96 7.62
C TRP A 93 -2.04 7.19 8.28
N GLN A 94 -3.09 6.72 7.62
CA GLN A 94 -4.47 6.80 8.13
C GLN A 94 -5.26 5.58 7.69
#